data_AF-A0A2V7W8M3-F1
#
_entry.id   AF-A0A2V7W8M3-F1
#
_cell.length_a   1.000
_cell.length_b   1.000
_cell.length_c   1.000
_cell.angle_alpha   90.00
_cell.angle_beta   90.00
_cell.angle_gamma   90.00
#
_symmetry.space_group_name_H-M   'P 1'
#
loop_
_entity.id
_entity.type
_entity.pdbx_description
1 polymer ?
#
loop_
_entity_poly.entity_id
_entity_poly.type
_entity_poly.pdbx_seq_one_letter_code
_entity_poly.pdbx_strand_id
1 'polypeptide(L)'
;MLLAGACCSTLPHLAPKRVAFPELRPPYRDVVETKGKFRDDLRQRDIPIHTYTPIGAKPPFPIAIFSPDAGKDRDSYPYLGHAIARAGFYTVVLTHDGDRAANRALDVSFVLDKLAEDNLLDMNRVAIVGHAATALGSQRDTRVKAIVAMAGKRIGLLGPLGPIGPIGRIGRTVSLKDVNDKMIATITAAFLRAWLFDDAASREWFDDAGCGDVLGTRACVEHK
;
A
#
# COMPACT_ATOMS: atom_id res chain seq x y z
N MET A 1 30.43 -11.81 45.68
CA MET A 1 29.68 -10.55 45.80
C MET A 1 29.33 -10.10 44.39
N LEU A 2 28.09 -10.34 43.96
CA LEU A 2 27.58 -10.06 42.60
C LEU A 2 27.36 -8.54 42.43
N LEU A 3 27.89 -7.96 41.35
CA LEU A 3 27.45 -6.67 40.82
C LEU A 3 26.56 -6.94 39.60
N ALA A 4 25.25 -6.80 39.79
CA ALA A 4 24.28 -6.85 38.70
C ALA A 4 24.28 -5.50 37.96
N GLY A 5 24.69 -5.53 36.69
CA GLY A 5 24.62 -4.38 35.78
C GLY A 5 23.18 -4.16 35.30
N ALA A 6 22.58 -3.06 35.70
CA ALA A 6 21.35 -2.56 35.11
C ALA A 6 21.69 -1.67 33.90
N CYS A 7 21.83 -2.27 32.72
CA CYS A 7 21.77 -1.52 31.46
C CYS A 7 20.31 -1.22 31.14
N CYS A 8 19.77 -0.19 31.78
CA CYS A 8 18.54 0.46 31.34
C CYS A 8 18.92 1.38 30.18
N SER A 9 18.89 0.85 28.95
CA SER A 9 19.08 1.65 27.75
C SER A 9 17.84 2.51 27.51
N THR A 10 17.80 3.68 28.14
CA THR A 10 16.94 4.79 27.71
C THR A 10 17.46 5.24 26.35
N LEU A 11 16.85 4.73 25.28
CA LEU A 11 17.04 5.30 23.95
C LEU A 11 16.71 6.80 24.06
N PRO A 12 17.63 7.70 23.67
CA PRO A 12 17.34 9.13 23.72
C PRO A 12 16.11 9.38 22.87
N HIS A 13 15.12 10.05 23.46
CA HIS A 13 13.93 10.49 22.75
C HIS A 13 14.40 11.51 21.71
N LEU A 14 14.60 11.06 20.47
CA LEU A 14 14.99 11.93 19.37
C LEU A 14 13.99 13.09 19.30
N ALA A 15 14.52 14.32 19.22
CA ALA A 15 13.69 15.50 19.09
C ALA A 15 12.80 15.32 17.84
N PRO A 16 11.48 15.59 17.95
CA PRO A 16 10.57 15.45 16.82
C PRO A 16 11.02 16.38 15.68
N LYS A 17 11.43 15.80 14.55
CA LYS A 17 11.83 16.54 13.36
C LYS A 17 10.57 16.87 12.56
N ARG A 18 10.20 18.15 12.48
CA ARG A 18 9.10 18.59 11.62
C ARG A 18 9.52 18.47 10.16
N VAL A 19 9.27 17.31 9.56
CA VAL A 19 9.33 17.12 8.11
C VAL A 19 7.97 17.50 7.55
N ALA A 20 7.93 18.51 6.67
CA ALA A 20 6.73 18.82 5.94
C ALA A 20 6.50 17.72 4.90
N PHE A 21 5.33 17.10 4.94
CA PHE A 21 4.94 16.17 3.90
C PHE A 21 4.89 16.91 2.54
N PRO A 22 5.54 16.40 1.48
CA PRO A 22 5.45 17.04 0.17
C PRO A 22 3.96 17.14 -0.18
N GLU A 23 3.49 18.30 -0.61
CA GLU A 23 2.14 18.40 -1.14
C GLU A 23 2.07 17.44 -2.34
N LEU A 24 1.55 16.23 -2.13
CA LEU A 24 1.36 15.23 -3.17
C LEU A 24 0.35 15.84 -4.13
N ARG A 25 0.84 16.56 -5.12
CA ARG A 25 0.07 16.91 -6.29
C ARG A 25 0.10 15.67 -7.16
N PRO A 26 -0.98 14.87 -7.17
CA PRO A 26 -0.98 13.70 -8.02
C PRO A 26 -0.75 14.13 -9.46
N PRO A 27 0.07 13.40 -10.23
CA PRO A 27 0.34 13.73 -11.62
C PRO A 27 -0.92 13.71 -12.49
N TYR A 28 -1.97 13.00 -12.06
CA TYR A 28 -3.24 12.90 -12.76
C TYR A 28 -4.37 13.45 -11.91
N ARG A 29 -5.25 14.23 -12.54
CA ARG A 29 -6.42 14.83 -11.90
C ARG A 29 -7.64 13.92 -11.95
N ASP A 30 -7.85 13.27 -13.09
CA ASP A 30 -9.08 12.56 -13.40
C ASP A 30 -8.83 11.06 -13.56
N VAL A 31 -9.87 10.28 -13.30
CA VAL A 31 -9.83 8.81 -13.22
C VAL A 31 -11.06 8.26 -13.92
N VAL A 32 -10.90 7.17 -14.66
CA VAL A 32 -12.00 6.34 -15.17
C VAL A 32 -12.27 5.23 -14.17
N GLU A 33 -13.53 5.09 -13.79
CA GLU A 33 -14.02 4.01 -12.91
C GLU A 33 -14.71 2.93 -13.74
N THR A 34 -14.48 1.67 -13.41
CA THR A 34 -15.21 0.55 -14.03
C THR A 34 -15.49 -0.53 -13.01
N LYS A 35 -16.73 -1.03 -13.00
CA LYS A 35 -17.15 -2.14 -12.13
C LYS A 35 -17.31 -3.40 -12.95
N GLY A 36 -16.85 -4.52 -12.40
CA GLY A 36 -16.89 -5.80 -13.09
C GLY A 36 -16.74 -6.96 -12.12
N LYS A 37 -16.40 -8.13 -12.64
CA LYS A 37 -16.06 -9.30 -11.83
C LYS A 37 -15.14 -10.21 -12.62
N PHE A 38 -14.30 -10.94 -11.91
CA PHE A 38 -13.62 -12.10 -12.47
C PHE A 38 -14.28 -13.37 -11.96
N ARG A 39 -14.42 -14.37 -12.84
CA ARG A 39 -14.94 -15.70 -12.50
C ARG A 39 -13.77 -16.64 -12.22
N ASP A 40 -13.69 -17.16 -11.00
CA ASP A 40 -12.77 -18.23 -10.63
C ASP A 40 -13.51 -19.57 -10.76
N ASP A 41 -13.35 -20.24 -11.90
CA ASP A 41 -14.00 -21.52 -12.18
C ASP A 41 -13.45 -22.66 -11.32
N LEU A 42 -12.20 -22.59 -10.85
CA LEU A 42 -11.64 -23.65 -10.00
C LEU A 42 -12.29 -23.63 -8.61
N ARG A 43 -12.51 -22.43 -8.07
CA ARG A 43 -13.15 -22.23 -6.77
C ARG A 43 -14.66 -21.98 -6.87
N GLN A 44 -15.20 -22.00 -8.08
CA GLN A 44 -16.62 -21.80 -8.41
C GLN A 44 -17.23 -20.52 -7.83
N ARG A 45 -16.52 -19.40 -7.94
CA ARG A 45 -16.97 -18.12 -7.37
C ARG A 45 -16.64 -16.92 -8.23
N ASP A 46 -17.45 -15.88 -8.05
CA ASP A 46 -17.20 -14.58 -8.64
C ASP A 46 -16.40 -13.71 -7.64
N ILE A 47 -15.47 -12.92 -8.17
CA ILE A 47 -14.71 -11.93 -7.41
C ILE A 47 -15.11 -10.56 -7.98
N PRO A 48 -16.05 -9.84 -7.33
CA PRO A 48 -16.44 -8.51 -7.75
C PRO A 48 -15.25 -7.54 -7.64
N ILE A 49 -15.04 -6.72 -8.67
CA ILE A 49 -13.98 -5.70 -8.69
C ILE A 49 -14.52 -4.32 -9.04
N HIS A 50 -13.80 -3.29 -8.59
CA HIS A 50 -13.95 -1.90 -8.98
C HIS A 50 -12.55 -1.38 -9.35
N THR A 51 -12.36 -0.99 -10.60
CA THR A 51 -11.10 -0.52 -11.13
C THR A 51 -11.10 1.00 -11.29
N TYR A 52 -9.95 1.60 -11.06
CA TYR A 52 -9.71 3.04 -11.18
C TYR A 52 -8.46 3.23 -12.05
N THR A 53 -8.62 3.88 -13.19
CA THR A 53 -7.54 4.09 -14.17
C THR A 53 -7.27 5.58 -14.37
N PRO A 54 -6.01 6.05 -14.25
CA PRO A 54 -5.68 7.46 -14.47
C PRO A 54 -5.92 7.90 -15.91
N ILE A 55 -6.58 9.05 -16.08
CA ILE A 55 -6.75 9.68 -17.40
C ILE A 55 -5.47 10.43 -17.77
N GLY A 56 -4.98 10.21 -19.00
CA GLY A 56 -3.79 10.88 -19.55
C GLY A 56 -2.47 10.16 -19.23
N ALA A 57 -2.49 9.12 -18.39
CA ALA A 57 -1.35 8.25 -18.17
C ALA A 57 -1.12 7.33 -19.37
N LYS A 58 0.14 6.96 -19.63
CA LYS A 58 0.51 6.03 -20.71
C LYS A 58 0.82 4.63 -20.15
N PRO A 59 0.38 3.55 -20.83
CA PRO A 59 0.75 2.19 -20.47
C PRO A 59 2.26 1.90 -20.73
N PRO A 60 2.83 0.85 -20.12
CA PRO A 60 2.15 -0.09 -19.22
C PRO A 60 1.95 0.48 -17.80
N PHE A 61 0.77 0.26 -17.23
CA PHE A 61 0.39 0.82 -15.93
C PHE A 61 0.90 -0.06 -14.78
N PRO A 62 1.61 0.49 -13.79
CA PRO A 62 1.85 -0.24 -12.55
C PRO A 62 0.54 -0.52 -11.83
N ILE A 63 0.47 -1.64 -11.13
CA ILE A 63 -0.77 -2.18 -10.57
C ILE A 63 -0.77 -1.97 -9.05
N ALA A 64 -1.90 -1.53 -8.53
CA ALA A 64 -2.18 -1.56 -7.09
C ALA A 64 -3.49 -2.30 -6.83
N ILE A 65 -3.41 -3.44 -6.14
CA ILE A 65 -4.61 -4.15 -5.69
C ILE A 65 -4.91 -3.73 -4.25
N PHE A 66 -6.13 -3.24 -4.02
CA PHE A 66 -6.63 -2.98 -2.69
C PHE A 66 -7.56 -4.11 -2.22
N SER A 67 -7.17 -4.77 -1.12
CA SER A 67 -7.96 -5.75 -0.39
C SER A 67 -8.61 -5.08 0.84
N PRO A 68 -9.93 -4.83 0.83
CA PRO A 68 -10.66 -4.28 1.96
C PRO A 68 -10.63 -5.16 3.22
N ASP A 69 -11.15 -4.62 4.33
CA ASP A 69 -11.32 -5.31 5.62
C ASP A 69 -12.44 -6.36 5.60
N ALA A 70 -12.66 -7.06 6.72
CA ALA A 70 -13.84 -7.86 7.01
C ALA A 70 -15.14 -7.05 6.87
N GLY A 71 -16.11 -7.62 6.16
CA GLY A 71 -17.42 -6.99 5.96
C GLY A 71 -17.42 -5.74 5.08
N LYS A 72 -16.32 -5.47 4.37
CA LYS A 72 -16.20 -4.39 3.40
C LYS A 72 -16.14 -4.94 1.98
N ASP A 73 -16.54 -4.10 1.03
CA ASP A 73 -16.59 -4.44 -0.38
C ASP A 73 -15.73 -3.48 -1.23
N ARG A 74 -15.73 -3.72 -2.54
CA ARG A 74 -15.05 -2.92 -3.54
C ARG A 74 -15.42 -1.43 -3.59
N ASP A 75 -16.54 -1.05 -2.99
CA ASP A 75 -17.08 0.31 -3.02
C ASP A 75 -16.89 1.03 -1.66
N SER A 76 -16.29 0.35 -0.67
CA SER A 76 -16.14 0.88 0.69
C SER A 76 -15.02 1.93 0.85
N TYR A 77 -14.06 1.99 -0.08
CA TYR A 77 -12.88 2.87 0.00
C TYR A 77 -12.60 3.62 -1.32
N PRO A 78 -13.59 4.34 -1.89
CA PRO A 78 -13.42 5.01 -3.17
C PRO A 78 -12.32 6.08 -3.09
N TYR A 79 -12.16 6.73 -1.93
CA TYR A 79 -11.10 7.72 -1.70
C TYR A 79 -9.70 7.14 -1.97
N LEU A 80 -9.48 5.87 -1.61
CA LEU A 80 -8.20 5.20 -1.76
C LEU A 80 -7.99 4.76 -3.20
N GLY A 81 -9.03 4.21 -3.83
CA GLY A 81 -9.04 3.88 -5.27
C GLY A 81 -8.67 5.10 -6.12
N HIS A 82 -9.32 6.24 -5.88
CA HIS A 82 -9.00 7.49 -6.56
C HIS A 82 -7.60 8.00 -6.26
N ALA A 83 -7.17 8.00 -5.01
CA ALA A 83 -5.86 8.55 -4.65
C ALA A 83 -4.71 7.76 -5.29
N ILE A 84 -4.79 6.43 -5.26
CA ILE A 84 -3.78 5.56 -5.86
C ILE A 84 -3.82 5.68 -7.40
N ALA A 85 -5.01 5.71 -8.00
CA ALA A 85 -5.12 5.91 -9.46
C ALA A 85 -4.54 7.26 -9.90
N ARG A 86 -4.88 8.35 -9.20
CA ARG A 86 -4.32 9.69 -9.43
C ARG A 86 -2.81 9.74 -9.26
N ALA A 87 -2.23 8.87 -8.42
CA ALA A 87 -0.79 8.71 -8.28
C ALA A 87 -0.11 8.01 -9.47
N GLY A 88 -0.88 7.47 -10.42
CA GLY A 88 -0.42 6.89 -11.68
C GLY A 88 -0.61 5.38 -11.82
N PHE A 89 -1.35 4.73 -10.93
CA PHE A 89 -1.53 3.27 -10.92
C PHE A 89 -2.85 2.84 -11.55
N TYR A 90 -2.86 1.68 -12.21
CA TYR A 90 -4.08 0.93 -12.42
C TYR A 90 -4.50 0.30 -11.09
N THR A 91 -5.56 0.82 -10.48
CA THR A 91 -5.98 0.39 -9.13
C THR A 91 -7.15 -0.57 -9.23
N VAL A 92 -7.10 -1.70 -8.54
CA VAL A 92 -8.19 -2.67 -8.47
C VAL A 92 -8.59 -2.85 -7.02
N VAL A 93 -9.82 -2.48 -6.68
CA VAL A 93 -10.42 -2.83 -5.40
C VAL A 93 -11.31 -4.05 -5.60
N LEU A 94 -11.15 -5.07 -4.76
CA LEU A 94 -11.89 -6.32 -4.91
C LEU A 94 -12.75 -6.62 -3.67
N THR A 95 -13.86 -7.31 -3.89
CA THR A 95 -14.70 -7.85 -2.82
C THR A 95 -14.34 -9.32 -2.60
N HIS A 96 -14.05 -9.67 -1.36
CA HIS A 96 -13.89 -11.06 -0.96
C HIS A 96 -15.24 -11.63 -0.54
N ASP A 97 -15.59 -12.79 -1.08
CA ASP A 97 -16.69 -13.59 -0.57
C ASP A 97 -16.19 -14.39 0.65
N GLY A 98 -16.68 -14.00 1.83
CA GLY A 98 -16.34 -14.56 3.14
C GLY A 98 -15.14 -13.91 3.85
N ASP A 99 -14.98 -14.23 5.14
CA ASP A 99 -14.04 -13.53 6.03
C ASP A 99 -12.71 -14.26 6.28
N ARG A 100 -12.46 -15.38 5.59
CA ARG A 100 -11.24 -16.16 5.82
C ARG A 100 -10.04 -15.52 5.10
N ALA A 101 -9.06 -15.06 5.87
CA ALA A 101 -7.83 -14.43 5.35
C ALA A 101 -7.10 -15.26 4.27
N ALA A 102 -7.10 -16.60 4.39
CA ALA A 102 -6.50 -17.48 3.37
C ALA A 102 -7.18 -17.35 1.99
N ASN A 103 -8.51 -17.25 1.96
CA ASN A 103 -9.25 -17.05 0.71
C ASN A 103 -8.95 -15.70 0.08
N ARG A 104 -8.66 -14.69 0.91
CA ARG A 104 -8.34 -13.34 0.44
C ARG A 104 -7.02 -13.29 -0.31
N ALA A 105 -5.98 -13.94 0.20
CA ALA A 105 -4.70 -14.05 -0.50
C ALA A 105 -4.83 -14.81 -1.83
N LEU A 106 -5.66 -15.87 -1.86
CA LEU A 106 -5.96 -16.60 -3.09
C LEU A 106 -6.75 -15.75 -4.10
N ASP A 107 -7.71 -14.95 -3.64
CA ASP A 107 -8.43 -14.00 -4.50
C ASP A 107 -7.48 -12.99 -5.13
N VAL A 108 -6.55 -12.43 -4.34
CA VAL A 108 -5.53 -11.50 -4.85
C VAL A 108 -4.65 -12.17 -5.90
N SER A 109 -4.12 -13.37 -5.62
CA SER A 109 -3.29 -14.12 -6.58
C SER A 109 -4.04 -14.42 -7.87
N PHE A 110 -5.30 -14.86 -7.77
CA PHE A 110 -6.15 -15.13 -8.92
C PHE A 110 -6.43 -13.85 -9.74
N VAL A 111 -6.70 -12.73 -9.09
CA VAL A 111 -6.87 -11.44 -9.77
C VAL A 111 -5.58 -11.05 -10.49
N LEU A 112 -4.41 -11.26 -9.89
CA LEU A 112 -3.12 -11.01 -10.56
C LEU A 112 -2.92 -11.90 -11.78
N ASP A 113 -3.38 -13.15 -11.75
CA ASP A 113 -3.34 -14.04 -12.92
C ASP A 113 -4.19 -13.46 -14.06
N LYS A 114 -5.39 -12.95 -13.74
CA LYS A 114 -6.26 -12.29 -14.72
C LYS A 114 -5.71 -10.98 -15.25
N LEU A 115 -5.07 -10.18 -14.41
CA LEU A 115 -4.44 -8.94 -14.86
C LEU A 115 -3.19 -9.19 -15.72
N ALA A 116 -2.47 -10.30 -15.50
CA ALA A 116 -1.31 -10.66 -16.31
C ALA A 116 -1.64 -11.02 -17.77
N GLU A 117 -2.92 -11.26 -18.07
CA GLU A 117 -3.41 -11.47 -19.44
C GLU A 117 -3.48 -10.15 -20.25
N ASP A 118 -3.43 -8.98 -19.60
CA ASP A 118 -3.50 -7.65 -20.23
C ASP A 118 -2.11 -7.02 -20.40
N ASN A 119 -1.69 -6.81 -21.65
CA ASN A 119 -0.40 -6.23 -21.99
C ASN A 119 -0.27 -4.72 -21.70
N LEU A 120 -1.36 -4.06 -21.31
CA LEU A 120 -1.35 -2.67 -20.85
C LEU A 120 -0.93 -2.55 -19.39
N LEU A 121 -0.77 -3.66 -18.67
CA LEU A 121 -0.45 -3.67 -17.25
C LEU A 121 1.00 -4.11 -17.01
N ASP A 122 1.68 -3.43 -16.09
CA ASP A 122 3.07 -3.70 -15.76
C ASP A 122 3.17 -4.66 -14.56
N MET A 123 3.28 -5.95 -14.87
CA MET A 123 3.43 -7.01 -13.87
C MET A 123 4.78 -6.98 -13.12
N ASN A 124 5.75 -6.14 -13.54
CA ASN A 124 6.97 -5.92 -12.78
C ASN A 124 6.80 -4.89 -11.66
N ARG A 125 5.68 -4.15 -11.66
CA ARG A 125 5.39 -3.09 -10.69
C ARG A 125 4.02 -3.30 -10.07
N VAL A 126 3.93 -4.33 -9.22
CA VAL A 126 2.71 -4.72 -8.51
C VAL A 126 2.80 -4.36 -7.04
N ALA A 127 1.76 -3.72 -6.51
CA ALA A 127 1.56 -3.49 -5.09
C ALA A 127 0.27 -4.09 -4.55
N ILE A 128 0.31 -4.50 -3.28
CA ILE A 128 -0.88 -4.85 -2.50
C ILE A 128 -1.09 -3.84 -1.39
N VAL A 129 -2.27 -3.25 -1.33
CA VAL A 129 -2.73 -2.38 -0.26
C VAL A 129 -3.86 -3.10 0.46
N GLY A 130 -3.93 -3.06 1.79
CA GLY A 130 -5.04 -3.74 2.47
C GLY A 130 -4.84 -3.93 3.95
N HIS A 131 -5.80 -4.57 4.59
CA HIS A 131 -5.65 -5.01 5.97
C HIS A 131 -4.43 -5.92 6.13
N ALA A 132 -3.71 -5.77 7.25
CA ALA A 132 -2.42 -6.42 7.46
C ALA A 132 -2.42 -7.94 7.17
N ALA A 133 -3.46 -8.68 7.54
CA ALA A 133 -3.52 -10.12 7.31
C ALA A 133 -3.51 -10.50 5.81
N THR A 134 -4.32 -9.83 4.97
CA THR A 134 -4.35 -10.12 3.52
C THR A 134 -3.11 -9.58 2.83
N ALA A 135 -2.72 -8.35 3.18
CA ALA A 135 -1.58 -7.69 2.59
C ALA A 135 -0.30 -8.50 2.81
N LEU A 136 -0.06 -8.98 4.03
CA LEU A 136 1.08 -9.84 4.35
C LEU A 136 0.94 -11.25 3.78
N GLY A 137 -0.26 -11.82 3.73
CA GLY A 137 -0.50 -13.13 3.11
C GLY A 137 -0.11 -13.17 1.63
N SER A 138 -0.20 -12.03 0.94
CA SER A 138 0.13 -11.88 -0.47
C SER A 138 1.64 -11.77 -0.75
N GLN A 139 2.50 -11.72 0.29
CA GLN A 139 3.97 -11.68 0.14
C GLN A 139 4.55 -12.91 -0.55
N ARG A 140 3.79 -14.01 -0.58
CA ARG A 140 4.22 -15.26 -1.22
C ARG A 140 4.15 -15.18 -2.74
N ASP A 141 3.40 -14.23 -3.28
CA ASP A 141 3.35 -13.99 -4.72
C ASP A 141 4.55 -13.14 -5.14
N THR A 142 5.44 -13.73 -5.95
CA THR A 142 6.71 -13.13 -6.37
C THR A 142 6.53 -11.91 -7.28
N ARG A 143 5.32 -11.71 -7.83
CA ARG A 143 4.98 -10.52 -8.62
C ARG A 143 4.85 -9.28 -7.75
N VAL A 144 4.42 -9.43 -6.51
CA VAL A 144 4.24 -8.32 -5.57
C VAL A 144 5.59 -7.74 -5.19
N LYS A 145 5.76 -6.42 -5.40
CA LYS A 145 6.99 -5.67 -5.11
C LYS A 145 6.84 -4.74 -3.92
N ALA A 146 5.63 -4.25 -3.66
CA ALA A 146 5.36 -3.34 -2.55
C ALA A 146 4.07 -3.72 -1.82
N ILE A 147 4.04 -3.51 -0.50
CA ILE A 147 2.90 -3.80 0.35
C ILE A 147 2.65 -2.64 1.31
N VAL A 148 1.40 -2.22 1.39
CA VAL A 148 0.88 -1.29 2.39
C VAL A 148 -0.16 -2.02 3.24
N ALA A 149 0.25 -2.38 4.45
CA ALA A 149 -0.54 -3.10 5.42
C ALA A 149 -1.14 -2.13 6.46
N MET A 150 -2.46 -1.99 6.46
CA MET A 150 -3.16 -1.11 7.40
C MET A 150 -3.68 -1.90 8.61
N ALA A 151 -3.45 -1.38 9.81
CA ALA A 151 -3.94 -1.96 11.07
C ALA A 151 -4.17 -0.85 12.12
N GLY A 152 -5.42 -0.39 12.23
CA GLY A 152 -5.80 0.67 13.17
C GLY A 152 -5.00 1.96 12.94
N LYS A 153 -4.23 2.40 13.94
CA LYS A 153 -3.39 3.61 13.87
C LYS A 153 -2.00 3.39 13.27
N ARG A 154 -1.75 2.23 12.69
CA ARG A 154 -0.45 1.84 12.14
C ARG A 154 -0.58 1.46 10.67
N ILE A 155 0.36 1.96 9.87
CA ILE A 155 0.53 1.56 8.48
C ILE A 155 1.90 0.89 8.36
N GLY A 156 1.92 -0.42 8.13
CA GLY A 156 3.11 -1.17 7.78
C GLY A 156 3.41 -1.01 6.29
N LEU A 157 4.66 -0.71 5.97
CA LEU A 157 5.13 -0.44 4.63
C LEU A 157 6.28 -1.39 4.34
N LEU A 158 6.14 -2.20 3.29
CA LEU A 158 7.18 -3.12 2.85
C LEU A 158 7.46 -2.91 1.37
N GLY A 159 8.71 -2.66 1.02
CA GLY A 159 9.16 -2.41 -0.35
C GLY A 159 10.37 -3.26 -0.72
N PRO A 160 10.82 -3.23 -1.97
CA PRO A 160 12.01 -3.96 -2.40
C PRO A 160 13.27 -3.33 -1.78
N LEU A 161 14.31 -4.14 -1.51
CA LEU A 161 15.62 -3.68 -1.01
C LEU A 161 16.45 -2.91 -2.05
N GLY A 162 15.90 -2.68 -3.25
CA GLY A 162 16.55 -2.06 -4.40
C GLY A 162 15.51 -1.78 -5.50
N PRO A 163 15.92 -1.25 -6.67
CA PRO A 163 14.99 -0.67 -7.64
C PRO A 163 13.92 -1.66 -8.14
N ILE A 164 14.23 -2.96 -8.25
CA ILE A 164 13.27 -4.04 -8.53
C ILE A 164 13.80 -5.36 -7.92
N GLY A 165 13.83 -5.47 -6.59
CA GLY A 165 14.26 -6.68 -5.86
C GLY A 165 13.08 -7.52 -5.32
N PRO A 166 13.32 -8.72 -4.75
CA PRO A 166 12.31 -9.38 -3.93
C PRO A 166 11.90 -8.46 -2.78
N ILE A 167 10.67 -8.61 -2.26
CA ILE A 167 10.26 -7.91 -1.04
C ILE A 167 11.25 -8.31 0.06
N GLY A 168 12.07 -7.35 0.49
CA GLY A 168 12.90 -7.50 1.67
C GLY A 168 12.52 -6.42 2.68
N ARG A 169 12.94 -6.55 3.94
CA ARG A 169 12.56 -5.59 4.98
C ARG A 169 13.23 -4.24 4.74
N ILE A 170 12.55 -3.37 4.01
CA ILE A 170 12.45 -1.96 4.42
C ILE A 170 11.22 -1.93 5.33
N GLY A 171 11.34 -2.47 6.54
CA GLY A 171 10.21 -2.59 7.47
C GLY A 171 9.89 -1.24 8.07
N ARG A 172 9.17 -0.37 7.34
CA ARG A 172 8.72 0.91 7.91
C ARG A 172 7.34 0.75 8.52
N THR A 173 7.16 1.28 9.71
CA THR A 173 5.82 1.41 10.30
C THR A 173 5.53 2.88 10.54
N VAL A 174 4.47 3.39 9.93
CA VAL A 174 3.99 4.74 10.20
C VAL A 174 2.94 4.67 11.31
N SER A 175 3.25 5.27 12.46
CA SER A 175 2.34 5.42 13.60
C SER A 175 1.69 6.80 13.56
N LEU A 176 0.36 6.85 13.64
CA LEU A 176 -0.43 8.07 13.43
C LEU A 176 -1.21 8.45 14.70
N LYS A 177 -1.19 9.74 15.07
CA LYS A 177 -1.96 10.21 16.23
C LYS A 177 -3.48 10.17 15.96
N ASP A 178 -3.88 10.75 14.82
CA ASP A 178 -5.27 10.94 14.40
C ASP A 178 -5.42 10.44 12.95
N VAL A 179 -5.99 9.25 12.78
CA VAL A 179 -6.12 8.65 11.44
C VAL A 179 -7.31 9.26 10.70
N ASN A 180 -7.09 9.68 9.45
CA ASN A 180 -8.16 10.02 8.53
C ASN A 180 -7.84 9.49 7.13
N ASP A 181 -8.88 9.35 6.32
CA ASP A 181 -8.82 8.81 4.96
C ASP A 181 -7.83 9.55 4.06
N LYS A 182 -7.80 10.89 4.15
CA LYS A 182 -6.88 11.72 3.36
C LYS A 182 -5.43 11.37 3.67
N MET A 183 -5.09 11.16 4.94
CA MET A 183 -3.74 10.81 5.36
C MET A 183 -3.37 9.38 4.95
N ILE A 184 -4.26 8.41 5.11
CA ILE A 184 -4.05 7.04 4.63
C ILE A 184 -3.76 7.06 3.12
N ALA A 185 -4.60 7.74 2.34
CA ALA A 185 -4.45 7.88 0.90
C ALA A 185 -3.12 8.55 0.52
N THR A 186 -2.78 9.62 1.21
CA THR A 186 -1.55 10.41 1.02
C THR A 186 -0.30 9.55 1.26
N ILE A 187 -0.22 8.88 2.42
CA ILE A 187 0.94 8.04 2.77
C ILE A 187 1.03 6.85 1.81
N THR A 188 -0.10 6.22 1.50
CA THR A 188 -0.15 5.08 0.57
C THR A 188 0.36 5.50 -0.81
N ALA A 189 -0.16 6.59 -1.37
CA ALA A 189 0.25 7.09 -2.68
C ALA A 189 1.75 7.46 -2.74
N ALA A 190 2.27 8.18 -1.74
CA ALA A 190 3.70 8.49 -1.66
C ALA A 190 4.55 7.22 -1.58
N PHE A 191 4.16 6.25 -0.73
CA PHE A 191 4.87 4.99 -0.61
C PHE A 191 4.91 4.26 -1.95
N LEU A 192 3.77 4.04 -2.58
CA LEU A 192 3.73 3.33 -3.86
C LEU A 192 4.58 4.03 -4.92
N ARG A 193 4.55 5.38 -4.98
CA ARG A 193 5.40 6.14 -5.90
C ARG A 193 6.89 6.03 -5.60
N ALA A 194 7.29 6.16 -4.35
CA ALA A 194 8.68 6.03 -3.94
C ALA A 194 9.29 4.70 -4.42
N TRP A 195 8.57 3.58 -4.27
CA TRP A 195 9.15 2.27 -4.56
C TRP A 195 8.81 1.68 -5.93
N LEU A 196 7.67 2.05 -6.55
CA LEU A 196 7.30 1.54 -7.87
C LEU A 196 7.52 2.54 -9.02
N PHE A 197 7.66 3.83 -8.72
CA PHE A 197 8.03 4.84 -9.71
C PHE A 197 9.45 5.40 -9.53
N ASP A 198 10.21 4.90 -8.54
CA ASP A 198 11.52 5.45 -8.18
C ASP A 198 11.46 6.95 -7.87
N ASP A 199 10.33 7.42 -7.31
CA ASP A 199 10.07 8.83 -7.05
C ASP A 199 10.95 9.33 -5.89
N ALA A 200 12.04 10.02 -6.24
CA ALA A 200 13.07 10.46 -5.29
C ALA A 200 12.51 11.35 -4.17
N ALA A 201 11.60 12.28 -4.49
CA ALA A 201 10.98 13.15 -3.50
C ALA A 201 10.15 12.37 -2.48
N SER A 202 9.38 11.37 -2.93
CA SER A 202 8.66 10.49 -2.02
C SER A 202 9.61 9.63 -1.19
N ARG A 203 10.72 9.14 -1.76
CA ARG A 203 11.74 8.36 -1.03
C ARG A 203 12.41 9.16 0.07
N GLU A 204 12.87 10.36 -0.27
CA GLU A 204 13.52 11.27 0.68
C GLU A 204 12.63 11.54 1.88
N TRP A 205 11.32 11.74 1.68
CA TRP A 205 10.38 11.92 2.78
C TRP A 205 10.39 10.75 3.79
N PHE A 206 10.40 9.51 3.29
CA PHE A 206 10.44 8.35 4.17
C PHE A 206 11.81 8.22 4.83
N ASP A 207 12.91 8.49 4.11
CA ASP A 207 14.28 8.35 4.60
C ASP A 207 14.62 9.39 5.68
N ASP A 208 13.98 10.55 5.62
CA ASP A 208 14.25 11.66 6.52
C ASP A 208 13.54 11.57 7.88
N ALA A 209 12.57 10.66 8.06
CA ALA A 209 11.54 10.88 9.09
C ALA A 209 11.61 9.95 10.32
N GLY A 210 12.07 10.50 11.45
CA GLY A 210 11.46 10.25 12.76
C GLY A 210 10.05 10.88 12.85
N CYS A 211 9.59 11.33 14.03
CA CYS A 211 8.27 11.97 14.18
C CYS A 211 8.15 13.30 13.40
N GLY A 212 7.33 13.37 12.34
CA GLY A 212 7.04 14.57 11.52
C GLY A 212 5.54 14.84 11.31
N ASP A 213 5.19 15.92 10.59
CA ASP A 213 3.79 16.35 10.39
C ASP A 213 3.30 16.00 8.98
N VAL A 214 2.25 15.17 8.90
CA VAL A 214 1.53 14.81 7.67
C VAL A 214 0.15 15.45 7.72
N LEU A 215 -0.13 16.42 6.85
CA LEU A 215 -1.41 17.13 6.78
C LEU A 215 -1.87 17.72 8.13
N GLY A 216 -0.93 18.16 8.97
CA GLY A 216 -1.20 18.70 10.30
C GLY A 216 -1.36 17.64 11.41
N THR A 217 -1.19 16.36 11.09
CA THR A 217 -1.17 15.25 12.05
C THR A 217 0.25 14.73 12.24
N ARG A 218 0.66 14.41 13.48
CA ARG A 218 1.95 13.75 13.70
C ARG A 218 1.94 12.31 13.18
N ALA A 219 2.94 12.00 12.36
CA ALA A 219 3.30 10.67 11.89
C ALA A 219 4.71 10.34 12.38
N CYS A 220 4.94 9.10 12.81
CA CYS A 220 6.27 8.60 13.14
C CYS A 220 6.59 7.42 12.23
N VAL A 221 7.71 7.46 11.50
CA VAL A 221 8.19 6.31 10.73
C VAL A 221 9.21 5.55 11.59
N GLU A 222 8.84 4.35 12.01
CA GLU A 222 9.71 3.43 12.73
C GLU A 222 10.42 2.51 11.74
N HIS A 223 11.73 2.38 11.86
CA HIS A 223 12.53 1.41 11.09
C HIS A 223 12.61 0.10 11.89
N LYS A 224 12.25 -1.03 11.27
CA LYS A 224 12.29 -2.38 11.87
C LYS A 224 13.23 -3.31 11.13
#